data_AF-A0A5S5B8M5-F1
#
_entry.id   AF-A0A5S5B8M5-F1
#
_cell.length_a   1.000
_cell.length_b   1.000
_cell.length_c   1.000
_cell.angle_alpha   90.00
_cell.angle_beta   90.00
_cell.angle_gamma   90.00
#
_symmetry.space_group_name_H-M   'P 1'
#
loop_
_entity.id
_entity.type
_entity.pdbx_description
1 polymer ?
#
loop_
_entity_poly.entity_id
_entity_poly.type
_entity_poly.pdbx_seq_one_letter_code
_entity_poly.pdbx_strand_id
1 'polypeptide(L)'
;MQLANFEQDYWQLRNGEESHKTNPDTFWIPPIEERKSLKVGDAAKIILEIECENEEGEIIIECERGYVIVSEIIGDKYIGILVSSLFALKRNENTSISALAQKFLFHTSMSSI
;
A
#
# COMPACT_ATOMS: atom_id res chain seq x y z
N MET A 1 17.26 1.57 -2.78
CA MET A 1 15.89 2.11 -2.90
C MET A 1 15.48 2.75 -1.60
N GLN A 2 14.69 3.82 -1.67
CA GLN A 2 14.09 4.52 -0.54
C GLN A 2 12.57 4.28 -0.53
N LEU A 3 11.93 4.43 0.63
CA LEU A 3 10.46 4.47 0.71
C LEU A 3 9.97 5.84 0.21
N ALA A 4 8.80 5.85 -0.41
CA ALA A 4 8.18 7.10 -0.83
C ALA A 4 7.78 7.94 0.39
N ASN A 5 7.85 9.26 0.23
CA ASN A 5 7.50 10.24 1.26
C ASN A 5 6.85 11.47 0.62
N PHE A 6 6.12 12.24 1.42
CA PHE A 6 5.42 13.43 0.91
C PHE A 6 6.34 14.48 0.30
N GLU A 7 7.51 14.75 0.89
CA GLU A 7 8.40 15.82 0.43
C GLU A 7 8.92 15.61 -1.00
N GLN A 8 9.12 14.35 -1.40
CA GLN A 8 9.72 14.01 -2.69
C GLN A 8 8.71 13.41 -3.67
N ASP A 9 7.77 12.63 -3.16
CA ASP A 9 6.89 11.80 -3.97
C ASP A 9 5.42 12.22 -3.87
N TYR A 10 5.04 13.12 -2.95
CA TYR A 10 3.66 13.55 -2.68
C TYR A 10 2.72 12.42 -2.25
N TRP A 11 3.26 11.25 -1.90
CA TRP A 11 2.52 10.15 -1.29
C TRP A 11 3.44 9.32 -0.41
N GLN A 12 2.85 8.59 0.52
CA GLN A 12 3.55 7.61 1.33
C GLN A 12 2.62 6.45 1.69
N LEU A 13 3.19 5.41 2.28
CA LEU A 13 2.39 4.38 2.93
C LEU A 13 2.29 4.67 4.43
N ARG A 14 1.09 4.55 5.00
CA ARG A 14 0.86 4.79 6.43
C ARG A 14 1.48 3.71 7.30
N ASN A 15 2.23 4.10 8.32
CA ASN A 15 2.77 3.16 9.30
C ASN A 15 1.66 2.50 10.15
N GLY A 16 1.41 1.21 9.88
CA GLY A 16 0.44 0.38 10.57
C GLY A 16 0.82 0.03 12.01
N GLU A 17 2.10 -0.08 12.36
CA GLU A 17 2.53 -0.27 13.77
C GLU A 17 2.24 0.95 14.63
N GLU A 18 2.49 2.15 14.10
CA GLU A 18 2.16 3.41 14.76
C GLU A 18 0.64 3.63 14.85
N SER A 19 -0.08 3.29 13.78
CA SER A 19 -1.55 3.34 13.75
C SER A 19 -2.17 2.39 14.78
N HIS A 20 -1.66 1.16 14.88
CA HIS A 20 -2.07 0.18 15.89
C HIS A 20 -1.74 0.66 17.30
N LYS A 21 -0.53 1.18 17.53
CA LYS A 21 -0.13 1.73 18.83
C LYS A 21 -1.04 2.87 19.27
N THR A 22 -1.46 3.73 18.35
CA THR A 22 -2.32 4.89 18.64
C THR A 22 -3.78 4.48 18.84
N ASN A 23 -4.27 3.51 18.07
CA ASN A 23 -5.67 3.09 18.09
C ASN A 23 -5.80 1.55 18.16
N PRO A 24 -5.32 0.90 19.23
CA PRO A 24 -5.18 -0.56 19.26
C PRO A 24 -6.50 -1.31 19.13
N ASP A 25 -7.60 -0.73 19.64
CA ASP A 25 -8.92 -1.35 19.64
C ASP A 25 -9.62 -1.28 18.27
N THR A 26 -9.27 -0.30 17.44
CA THR A 26 -9.93 -0.06 16.14
C THR A 26 -9.02 -0.26 14.95
N PHE A 27 -7.72 -0.39 15.16
CA PHE A 27 -6.71 -0.58 14.14
C PHE A 27 -5.88 -1.81 14.48
N TRP A 28 -6.39 -2.98 14.12
CA TRP A 28 -5.68 -4.23 14.33
C TRP A 28 -4.66 -4.48 13.21
N ILE A 29 -3.51 -5.05 13.55
CA ILE A 29 -2.51 -5.58 12.61
C ILE A 29 -2.05 -6.97 13.04
N PRO A 30 -1.53 -7.81 12.13
CA PRO A 30 -1.09 -9.14 12.50
C PRO A 30 0.22 -9.11 13.31
N PRO A 31 0.50 -10.20 14.04
CA PRO A 31 1.76 -10.37 14.74
C PRO A 31 2.97 -10.19 13.83
N ILE A 32 4.09 -9.73 14.40
CA ILE A 32 5.32 -9.46 13.64
C ILE A 32 5.83 -10.69 12.90
N GLU A 33 5.69 -11.89 13.48
CA GLU A 33 6.14 -13.14 12.87
C GLU A 33 5.39 -13.43 11.56
N GLU A 34 4.07 -13.17 11.53
CA GLU A 34 3.27 -13.33 10.33
C GLU A 34 3.67 -12.31 9.26
N ARG A 35 3.85 -11.05 9.66
CA ARG A 35 4.26 -9.97 8.74
C ARG A 35 5.65 -10.19 8.15
N LYS A 36 6.58 -10.77 8.92
CA LYS A 36 7.93 -11.15 8.46
C LYS A 36 7.95 -12.44 7.64
N SER A 37 6.90 -13.24 7.70
CA SER A 37 6.80 -14.52 6.98
C SER A 37 6.30 -14.39 5.54
N LEU A 38 5.94 -13.18 5.09
CA LEU A 38 5.47 -12.89 3.73
C LEU A 38 6.46 -13.40 2.67
N LYS A 39 5.91 -14.02 1.63
CA LYS A 39 6.62 -14.58 0.48
C LYS A 39 6.20 -13.88 -0.80
N VAL A 40 7.03 -14.01 -1.83
CA VAL A 40 6.64 -13.61 -3.19
C VAL A 40 5.34 -14.33 -3.57
N GLY A 41 4.37 -13.56 -4.05
CA GLY A 41 3.01 -14.01 -4.37
C GLY A 41 1.99 -13.76 -3.26
N ASP A 42 2.41 -13.51 -2.02
CA ASP A 42 1.49 -13.19 -0.93
C ASP A 42 0.91 -11.79 -1.10
N ALA A 43 -0.33 -11.61 -0.65
CA ALA A 43 -0.97 -10.31 -0.59
C ALA A 43 -0.70 -9.66 0.78
N ALA A 44 -0.34 -8.38 0.77
CA ALA A 44 -0.30 -7.55 1.96
C ALA A 44 -1.23 -6.35 1.77
N LYS A 45 -1.97 -5.99 2.80
CA LYS A 45 -2.81 -4.80 2.76
C LYS A 45 -1.99 -3.58 3.15
N ILE A 46 -2.32 -2.46 2.53
CA ILE A 46 -1.63 -1.19 2.71
C ILE A 46 -2.66 -0.06 2.78
N ILE A 47 -2.22 1.06 3.33
CA ILE A 47 -2.94 2.33 3.28
C ILE A 47 -2.01 3.31 2.59
N LEU A 48 -2.43 3.82 1.43
CA LEU A 48 -1.76 4.92 0.76
C LEU A 48 -2.30 6.23 1.35
N GLU A 49 -1.39 7.13 1.63
CA GLU A 49 -1.69 8.53 1.93
C GLU A 49 -1.14 9.36 0.78
N ILE A 50 -2.00 10.14 0.13
CA ILE A 50 -1.69 10.88 -1.09
C ILE A 50 -2.01 12.34 -0.83
N GLU A 51 -1.03 13.20 -1.09
CA GLU A 51 -1.24 14.64 -1.09
C GLU A 51 -2.00 15.03 -2.34
N CYS A 52 -3.13 15.72 -2.16
CA CYS A 52 -4.01 16.16 -3.22
C CYS A 52 -4.38 17.63 -3.01
N GLU A 53 -4.72 18.32 -4.08
CA GLU A 53 -5.30 19.65 -4.02
C GLU A 53 -6.82 19.52 -4.20
N ASN A 54 -7.60 20.12 -3.30
CA ASN A 54 -9.06 20.14 -3.40
C ASN A 54 -9.54 21.23 -4.39
N GLU A 55 -10.85 21.33 -4.62
CA GLU A 55 -11.43 22.32 -5.53
C GLU A 55 -11.18 23.79 -5.11
N GLU A 56 -10.84 24.02 -3.84
CA GLU A 56 -10.54 25.35 -3.27
C GLU A 56 -9.04 25.69 -3.34
N GLY A 57 -8.21 24.79 -3.87
CA GLY A 57 -6.76 24.97 -3.94
C GLY A 57 -6.03 24.62 -2.64
N GLU A 58 -6.69 23.98 -1.69
CA GLU A 58 -6.08 23.57 -0.42
C GLU A 58 -5.46 22.19 -0.54
N ILE A 59 -4.28 22.03 0.07
CA ILE A 59 -3.60 20.74 0.17
C ILE A 59 -4.26 19.88 1.24
N ILE A 60 -4.75 18.72 0.83
CA ILE A 60 -5.39 17.71 1.67
C ILE A 60 -4.67 16.37 1.52
N ILE A 61 -4.79 15.50 2.53
CA ILE A 61 -4.29 14.12 2.45
C ILE A 61 -5.45 13.16 2.28
N GLU A 62 -5.56 12.57 1.09
CA GLU A 62 -6.50 11.51 0.79
C GLU A 62 -5.92 10.14 1.17
N CYS A 63 -6.77 9.25 1.67
CA CYS A 63 -6.34 7.96 2.23
C CYS A 63 -7.05 6.79 1.56
N GLU A 64 -6.29 5.92 0.88
CA GLU A 64 -6.83 4.78 0.16
C GLU A 64 -6.34 3.45 0.73
N ARG A 65 -7.26 2.49 0.91
CA ARG A 65 -6.94 1.13 1.35
C ARG A 65 -6.78 0.24 0.12
N GLY A 66 -5.66 -0.46 0.04
CA GLY A 66 -5.36 -1.34 -1.09
C GLY A 66 -4.65 -2.61 -0.68
N TYR A 67 -4.45 -3.49 -1.66
CA TYR A 67 -3.63 -4.68 -1.52
C TYR A 67 -2.42 -4.55 -2.43
N VAL A 68 -1.28 -5.10 -2.03
CA VAL A 68 -0.13 -5.33 -2.89
C VAL A 68 0.17 -6.82 -2.95
N ILE A 69 0.56 -7.31 -4.11
CA ILE A 69 1.15 -8.64 -4.24
C ILE A 69 2.66 -8.50 -4.14
N VAL A 70 3.28 -9.20 -3.19
CA VAL A 70 4.75 -9.22 -3.03
C VAL A 70 5.36 -9.77 -4.32
N SER A 71 6.13 -8.95 -5.03
CA SER A 71 6.87 -9.36 -6.23
C SER A 71 8.31 -9.73 -5.92
N GLU A 72 8.93 -9.05 -4.95
CA GLU A 72 10.35 -9.26 -4.58
C GLU A 72 10.56 -9.02 -3.09
N ILE A 73 11.58 -9.67 -2.52
CA ILE A 73 12.02 -9.48 -1.13
C ILE A 73 13.50 -9.12 -1.17
N ILE A 74 13.86 -7.98 -0.58
CA ILE A 74 15.23 -7.46 -0.57
C ILE A 74 15.61 -7.14 0.87
N GLY A 75 16.38 -8.03 1.50
CA GLY A 75 16.71 -7.92 2.91
C GLY A 75 15.45 -8.04 3.77
N ASP A 76 15.13 -6.98 4.51
CA ASP A 76 13.97 -6.84 5.38
C ASP A 76 12.80 -6.07 4.73
N LYS A 77 12.92 -5.74 3.44
CA LYS A 77 11.91 -4.97 2.68
C LYS A 77 11.23 -5.80 1.61
N TYR A 78 10.02 -5.42 1.28
CA TYR A 78 9.18 -6.06 0.26
C TYR A 78 8.95 -5.08 -0.88
N ILE A 79 9.06 -5.54 -2.12
CA ILE A 79 8.51 -4.82 -3.26
C ILE A 79 7.17 -5.46 -3.58
N GLY A 80 6.12 -4.66 -3.67
CA GLY A 80 4.76 -5.06 -3.99
C GLY A 80 4.24 -4.41 -5.25
N ILE A 81 3.33 -5.09 -5.93
CA ILE A 81 2.57 -4.54 -7.05
C ILE A 81 1.18 -4.22 -6.53
N LEU A 82 0.76 -2.95 -6.60
CA LEU A 82 -0.57 -2.51 -6.13
C LEU A 82 -1.68 -3.17 -6.94
N VAL A 83 -2.67 -3.64 -6.20
CA VAL A 83 -3.94 -4.17 -6.68
C VAL A 83 -5.04 -3.39 -5.94
N SER A 84 -5.51 -2.32 -6.60
CA SER A 84 -6.70 -1.57 -6.17
C SER A 84 -7.95 -2.46 -6.26
N SER A 85 -8.94 -2.24 -5.40
CA SER A 85 -9.98 -3.18 -5.01
C SER A 85 -10.87 -3.76 -6.13
N LEU A 86 -10.90 -5.09 -6.15
CA LEU A 86 -12.00 -6.03 -6.49
C LEU A 86 -12.54 -6.14 -7.95
N PHE A 87 -12.31 -7.31 -8.57
CA PHE A 87 -13.03 -7.82 -9.76
C PHE A 87 -12.96 -6.97 -11.05
N ALA A 88 -11.92 -7.18 -11.84
CA ALA A 88 -12.01 -7.08 -13.31
C ALA A 88 -11.45 -8.35 -13.99
N LEU A 89 -11.84 -9.54 -13.50
CA LEU A 89 -11.97 -10.71 -14.37
C LEU A 89 -13.35 -10.66 -15.05
N LYS A 90 -13.53 -9.67 -15.93
CA LYS A 90 -14.31 -9.83 -17.16
C LYS A 90 -13.50 -9.17 -18.26
N ARG A 91 -12.84 -10.03 -19.04
CA ARG A 91 -12.28 -9.71 -20.34
C ARG A 91 -13.43 -9.16 -21.20
N ASN A 92 -13.51 -7.85 -21.36
CA ASN A 92 -14.12 -7.28 -22.55
C ASN A 92 -12.99 -6.73 -23.43
N GLU A 93 -13.07 -7.11 -24.67
CA GLU A 93 -12.07 -6.89 -25.69
C GLU A 93 -12.37 -5.50 -26.25
N ASN A 94 -11.74 -4.46 -25.66
CA ASN A 94 -11.44 -3.14 -26.26
C ASN A 94 -11.29 -2.00 -25.24
N THR A 95 -10.67 -2.22 -24.08
CA THR A 95 -10.19 -1.09 -23.28
C THR A 95 -8.76 -1.35 -22.86
N SER A 96 -7.84 -0.59 -23.44
CA SER A 96 -6.46 -0.53 -22.98
C SER A 96 -6.48 0.09 -21.58
N ILE A 97 -6.57 -0.77 -20.56
CA ILE A 97 -6.20 -0.38 -19.22
C ILE A 97 -4.67 -0.30 -19.25
N SER A 98 -4.13 0.90 -19.38
CA SER A 98 -2.75 1.14 -18.97
C SER A 98 -2.71 1.00 -17.45
N ALA A 99 -2.71 -0.24 -16.97
CA ALA A 99 -2.33 -0.55 -15.60
C ALA A 99 -0.87 -0.14 -15.49
N LEU A 100 -0.63 1.08 -15.02
CA LEU A 100 0.64 1.43 -14.41
C LEU A 100 0.80 0.48 -13.22
N ALA A 101 1.37 -0.70 -13.48
CA ALA A 101 1.86 -1.58 -12.45
C ALA A 101 3.06 -0.87 -11.81
N GLN A 102 2.77 0.09 -10.91
CA GLN A 102 3.80 0.72 -10.11
C GLN A 102 4.25 -0.29 -9.06
N LYS A 103 5.54 -0.61 -9.10
CA LYS A 103 6.22 -1.37 -8.05
C LYS A 103 6.42 -0.42 -6.87
N PHE A 104 5.87 -0.78 -5.73
CA PHE A 104 6.01 -0.03 -4.49
C PHE A 104 6.93 -0.77 -3.53
N LEU A 105 7.88 -0.07 -2.91
CA LEU A 105 8.65 -0.60 -1.80
C LEU A 105 7.84 -0.42 -0.51
N PHE A 106 7.68 -1.47 0.28
CA PHE A 106 7.00 -1.43 1.57
C PHE A 106 7.74 -2.25 2.64
N HIS A 107 7.53 -1.90 3.90
CA HIS A 107 8.07 -2.62 5.06
C HIS A 107 6.92 -3.36 5.77
N THR A 108 7.24 -4.39 6.55
CA THR A 108 6.31 -5.07 7.48
C THR A 108 5.46 -4.15 8.34
N SER A 109 5.80 -2.88 8.53
CA SER A 109 4.98 -1.94 9.30
C SER A 109 3.63 -1.62 8.66
N MET A 110 3.35 -2.05 7.43
CA MET A 110 2.06 -1.86 6.74
C MET A 110 1.03 -2.94 7.10
N SER A 111 -0.22 -2.55 7.36
CA SER A 111 -1.27 -3.40 7.95
C SER A 111 -1.71 -4.57 7.09
N SER A 112 -1.34 -5.80 7.45
CA SER A 112 -1.81 -7.03 6.82
C SER A 112 -3.23 -7.45 7.30
N ILE A 113 -4.17 -7.67 6.36
CA ILE A 113 -5.31 -8.63 6.27
C ILE A 113 -6.20 -8.17 5.12
#